data_AF-A0A317J2A7-F1
#
_entry.id   AF-A0A317J2A7-F1
#
_cell.length_a   1.000
_cell.length_b   1.000
_cell.length_c   1.000
_cell.angle_alpha   90.00
_cell.angle_beta   90.00
_cell.angle_gamma   90.00
#
_symmetry.space_group_name_H-M   'P 1'
#
loop_
_entity.id
_entity.type
_entity.pdbx_description
1 polymer ?
#
loop_
_entity_poly.entity_id
_entity_poly.type
_entity_poly.pdbx_seq_one_letter_code
_entity_poly.pdbx_strand_id
1 'polypeptide(L)'
;MLARLLKAGKRRILALTLLFLVLATVLDWATGNNVSLAALYIVPMMIAATVLRPHETAGLALVCSYLRSWFDVPGSPLDLVLRYLFAALAYFVSGLFVTGLVRNHEQAIRHVRQIQTEQQRRREAEEQLRVLAESSPAAILTVDAAGTVLAANVAAHRLLLIPQGETL
;
A
#
# COMPACT_ATOMS: atom_id res chain seq x y z
N MET A 1 -3.43 -10.22 0.23
CA MET A 1 -4.12 -10.79 -0.96
C MET A 1 -3.90 -9.94 -2.22
N LEU A 2 -4.09 -8.62 -2.15
CA LEU A 2 -3.80 -7.66 -3.25
C LEU A 2 -2.37 -7.75 -3.83
N ALA A 3 -1.35 -7.94 -3.00
CA ALA A 3 0.05 -8.05 -3.47
C ALA A 3 0.34 -9.33 -4.28
N ARG A 4 -0.46 -10.41 -4.14
CA ARG A 4 -0.34 -11.61 -5.00
C ARG A 4 -1.04 -11.41 -6.35
N LEU A 5 -2.12 -10.62 -6.38
CA LEU A 5 -2.79 -10.22 -7.62
C LEU A 5 -1.88 -9.34 -8.48
N LEU A 6 -1.18 -8.36 -7.91
CA LEU A 6 -0.21 -7.52 -8.63
C LEU A 6 0.97 -8.29 -9.27
N LYS A 7 1.33 -9.49 -8.76
CA LYS A 7 2.30 -10.40 -9.38
C LYS A 7 1.71 -11.25 -10.51
N ALA A 8 0.39 -11.41 -10.57
CA ALA A 8 -0.29 -12.08 -11.66
C ALA A 8 -0.32 -11.12 -12.85
N GLY A 9 0.58 -11.32 -13.82
CA GLY A 9 0.86 -10.36 -14.90
C GLY A 9 -0.40 -9.75 -15.55
N LYS A 10 -0.28 -8.52 -16.06
CA LYS A 10 -1.36 -7.64 -16.60
C LYS A 10 -2.52 -8.39 -17.27
N ARG A 11 -2.25 -9.44 -18.04
CA ARG A 11 -3.26 -10.30 -18.69
C ARG A 11 -4.22 -11.01 -17.73
N ARG A 12 -3.76 -11.53 -16.59
CA ARG A 12 -4.61 -12.21 -15.60
C ARG A 12 -5.57 -11.25 -14.90
N ILE A 13 -5.09 -10.07 -14.54
CA ILE A 13 -5.94 -9.03 -13.94
C ILE A 13 -6.98 -8.56 -14.95
N LEU A 14 -6.59 -8.32 -16.21
CA LEU A 14 -7.54 -7.99 -17.28
C LEU A 14 -8.57 -9.10 -17.50
N ALA A 15 -8.17 -10.37 -17.48
CA ALA A 15 -9.09 -11.50 -17.58
C ALA A 15 -10.06 -11.55 -16.38
N LEU A 16 -9.60 -11.23 -15.17
CA LEU A 16 -10.42 -11.13 -13.97
C LEU A 16 -11.41 -9.96 -14.05
N THR A 17 -10.95 -8.79 -14.49
CA THR A 17 -11.82 -7.64 -14.76
C THR A 17 -12.90 -8.00 -15.77
N LEU A 18 -12.53 -8.64 -16.88
CA LEU A 18 -13.46 -9.06 -17.91
C LEU A 18 -14.47 -10.08 -17.36
N LEU A 19 -14.00 -11.05 -16.58
CA LEU A 19 -14.85 -12.04 -15.92
C LEU A 19 -15.89 -11.38 -15.00
N PHE A 20 -15.46 -10.43 -14.17
CA PHE A 20 -16.37 -9.69 -13.28
C PHE A 20 -17.33 -8.78 -14.06
N LEU A 21 -16.87 -8.19 -15.17
CA LEU A 21 -17.74 -7.38 -16.04
C LEU A 21 -18.82 -8.25 -16.68
N VAL A 22 -18.44 -9.40 -17.25
CA VAL A 22 -19.38 -10.38 -17.81
C VAL A 22 -20.36 -10.86 -16.74
N LEU A 23 -19.85 -11.21 -15.56
CA LEU A 23 -20.69 -11.62 -14.43
C LEU A 23 -21.70 -10.53 -14.06
N ALA A 24 -21.27 -9.26 -13.97
CA ALA A 24 -22.16 -8.14 -13.68
C ALA A 24 -23.26 -7.98 -14.74
N THR A 25 -22.92 -8.08 -16.03
CA THR A 25 -23.90 -7.99 -17.12
C THR A 25 -24.90 -9.14 -17.14
N VAL A 26 -24.44 -10.36 -16.82
CA VAL A 26 -25.30 -11.56 -16.76
C VAL A 26 -26.26 -11.45 -15.57
N LEU A 27 -25.78 -10.94 -14.43
CA LEU A 27 -26.63 -10.68 -13.27
C LEU A 27 -27.69 -9.62 -13.58
N ASP A 28 -27.30 -8.49 -14.19
CA ASP A 28 -28.24 -7.43 -14.61
C ASP A 28 -29.35 -7.98 -15.52
N TRP A 29 -28.96 -8.78 -16.51
CA TRP A 29 -29.91 -9.42 -17.41
C TRP A 29 -30.85 -10.38 -16.68
N ALA A 30 -30.35 -11.15 -15.71
CA ALA A 30 -31.12 -12.13 -14.94
C ALA A 30 -32.06 -11.49 -13.91
N THR A 31 -31.69 -10.34 -13.30
CA THR A 31 -32.53 -9.65 -12.31
C THR A 31 -33.67 -8.84 -12.91
N GLY A 32 -33.61 -8.54 -14.21
CA GLY A 32 -34.62 -7.72 -14.89
C GLY A 32 -34.72 -6.29 -14.33
N ASN A 33 -35.69 -5.54 -14.83
CA ASN A 33 -35.80 -4.07 -14.70
C ASN A 33 -36.21 -3.54 -13.31
N ASN A 34 -36.18 -4.39 -12.27
CA ASN A 34 -36.74 -4.09 -10.93
C ASN A 34 -35.70 -3.57 -9.92
N VAL A 35 -34.40 -3.79 -10.16
CA VAL A 35 -33.32 -3.36 -9.25
C VAL A 35 -32.10 -2.91 -10.07
N SER A 36 -31.59 -1.70 -9.81
CA SER A 36 -30.37 -1.22 -10.46
C SER A 36 -29.13 -1.78 -9.74
N LEU A 37 -28.37 -2.68 -10.36
CA LEU A 37 -27.10 -3.22 -9.82
C LEU A 37 -25.90 -2.31 -10.14
N ALA A 38 -26.12 -1.00 -10.20
CA ALA A 38 -25.14 0.05 -10.42
C ALA A 38 -23.84 -0.12 -9.61
N ALA A 39 -23.96 -0.55 -8.36
CA ALA A 39 -22.84 -0.76 -7.45
C ALA A 39 -21.93 -1.93 -7.87
N LEU A 40 -22.47 -2.93 -8.58
CA LEU A 40 -21.72 -4.13 -8.98
C LEU A 40 -20.63 -3.79 -10.00
N TYR A 41 -20.84 -2.77 -10.84
CA TYR A 41 -19.87 -2.27 -11.82
C TYR A 41 -18.67 -1.55 -11.21
N ILE A 42 -18.76 -1.15 -9.93
CA ILE A 42 -17.61 -0.57 -9.20
C ILE A 42 -16.54 -1.64 -9.01
N VAL A 43 -16.91 -2.90 -8.79
CA VAL A 43 -15.97 -4.00 -8.54
C VAL A 43 -15.00 -4.23 -9.70
N PRO A 44 -15.45 -4.47 -10.96
CA PRO A 44 -14.52 -4.61 -12.08
C PRO A 44 -13.72 -3.33 -12.31
N MET A 45 -14.31 -2.15 -12.06
CA MET A 45 -13.62 -0.86 -12.17
C MET A 45 -12.46 -0.75 -11.17
N MET A 46 -12.67 -1.12 -9.90
CA MET A 46 -11.62 -1.14 -8.87
C MET A 46 -10.51 -2.12 -9.20
N ILE A 47 -10.86 -3.33 -9.66
CA ILE A 47 -9.87 -4.36 -10.05
C ILE A 47 -9.05 -3.85 -11.24
N ALA A 48 -9.70 -3.28 -12.25
CA ALA A 48 -9.03 -2.74 -13.43
C ALA A 48 -8.09 -1.58 -13.09
N ALA A 49 -8.52 -0.67 -12.22
CA ALA A 49 -7.76 0.50 -11.79
C ALA A 49 -6.39 0.15 -11.18
N THR A 50 -6.20 -1.07 -10.68
CA THR A 50 -4.89 -1.52 -10.15
C THR A 50 -3.82 -1.67 -11.24
N VAL A 51 -4.19 -1.80 -12.52
CA VAL A 51 -3.27 -2.07 -13.64
C VAL A 51 -3.43 -1.08 -14.79
N LEU A 52 -4.63 -0.52 -14.96
CA LEU A 52 -4.93 0.40 -16.04
C LEU A 52 -4.30 1.78 -15.80
N ARG A 53 -3.87 2.42 -16.88
CA ARG A 53 -3.46 3.83 -16.86
C ARG A 53 -4.68 4.74 -16.71
N PRO A 54 -4.51 6.01 -16.28
CA PRO A 54 -5.63 6.95 -16.09
C PRO A 54 -6.55 7.10 -17.30
N HIS A 55 -6.00 7.03 -18.52
CA HIS A 55 -6.78 7.07 -19.77
C HIS A 55 -7.51 5.74 -20.05
N GLU A 56 -6.88 4.59 -19.74
CA GLU A 56 -7.53 3.28 -19.90
C GLU A 56 -8.70 3.16 -18.91
N THR A 57 -8.55 3.66 -17.67
CA THR A 57 -9.66 3.75 -16.70
C THR A 57 -10.78 4.67 -17.18
N ALA A 58 -10.47 5.79 -17.83
CA ALA A 58 -11.51 6.64 -18.44
C ALA A 58 -12.31 5.88 -19.50
N GLY A 59 -11.61 5.14 -20.39
CA GLY A 59 -12.26 4.30 -21.39
C GLY A 59 -13.15 3.22 -20.78
N LEU A 60 -12.67 2.52 -19.75
CA LEU A 60 -13.46 1.49 -19.07
C LEU A 60 -14.69 2.07 -18.36
N ALA A 61 -14.57 3.24 -17.71
CA ALA A 61 -15.69 3.90 -17.06
C ALA A 61 -16.80 4.26 -18.07
N LEU A 62 -16.43 4.72 -19.27
CA LEU A 62 -17.36 4.99 -20.35
C LEU A 62 -18.03 3.70 -20.85
N VAL A 63 -17.28 2.63 -21.05
CA VAL A 63 -17.83 1.33 -21.46
C VAL A 63 -18.81 0.77 -20.41
N CYS A 64 -18.46 0.82 -19.12
CA CYS A 64 -19.35 0.40 -18.03
C CYS A 64 -20.61 1.27 -17.95
N SER A 65 -20.47 2.59 -18.11
CA SER A 65 -21.60 3.52 -18.14
C SER A 65 -22.52 3.26 -19.34
N TYR A 66 -21.94 2.94 -20.51
CA TYR A 66 -22.71 2.61 -21.71
C TYR A 66 -23.46 1.29 -21.58
N LEU A 67 -22.79 0.24 -21.10
CA LEU A 67 -23.42 -1.05 -20.80
C LEU A 67 -24.58 -0.89 -19.83
N ARG A 68 -24.40 -0.08 -18.78
CA ARG A 68 -25.46 0.24 -17.83
C ARG A 68 -26.65 0.96 -18.47
N SER A 69 -26.40 1.90 -19.38
CA SER A 69 -27.47 2.66 -20.05
C SER A 69 -28.42 1.78 -20.87
N TRP A 70 -27.98 0.59 -21.28
CA TRP A 70 -28.78 -0.38 -22.02
C TRP A 70 -29.85 -1.07 -21.15
N PHE A 71 -29.65 -1.13 -19.83
CA PHE A 71 -30.53 -1.81 -18.89
C PHE A 71 -31.29 -0.82 -17.97
N ASP A 72 -31.20 0.48 -18.24
CA ASP A 72 -31.85 1.49 -17.39
C ASP A 72 -33.36 1.58 -17.69
N VAL A 73 -34.12 1.93 -16.65
CA VAL A 73 -35.58 2.03 -16.71
C VAL A 73 -35.98 3.15 -17.68
N PRO A 74 -36.95 2.93 -18.58
CA PRO A 74 -37.41 3.99 -19.48
C PRO A 74 -37.95 5.17 -18.67
N GLY A 75 -37.33 6.33 -18.85
CA GLY A 75 -37.66 7.60 -18.20
C GLY A 75 -37.60 8.76 -19.18
N SER A 76 -37.64 9.99 -18.67
CA SER A 76 -37.47 11.18 -19.53
C SER A 76 -36.07 11.21 -20.16
N PRO A 77 -35.89 11.77 -21.37
CA PRO A 77 -34.58 11.87 -22.03
C PRO A 77 -33.53 12.58 -21.16
N LEU A 78 -33.98 13.53 -20.33
CA LEU A 78 -33.12 14.30 -19.43
C LEU A 78 -32.60 13.44 -18.27
N ASP A 79 -33.46 12.62 -17.66
CA ASP A 79 -33.10 11.73 -16.54
C ASP A 79 -32.07 10.66 -16.99
N LEU A 80 -32.23 10.13 -18.20
CA LEU A 80 -31.30 9.15 -18.77
C LEU A 80 -29.89 9.74 -18.95
N VAL A 81 -29.78 10.97 -19.48
CA VAL A 81 -28.49 11.65 -19.69
C VAL A 81 -27.83 12.01 -18.36
N LEU A 82 -28.59 12.52 -17.39
CA LEU A 82 -28.08 12.86 -16.07
C LEU A 82 -27.53 11.62 -15.34
N ARG A 83 -28.28 10.50 -15.35
CA ARG A 83 -27.83 9.24 -14.74
C ARG A 83 -26.57 8.70 -15.39
N TYR A 84 -26.48 8.74 -16.72
CA TYR A 84 -25.28 8.33 -17.44
C TYR A 84 -24.07 9.17 -17.04
N LEU A 85 -24.19 10.50 -17.03
CA LEU A 85 -23.09 11.40 -16.67
C LEU A 85 -22.64 11.20 -15.22
N PHE A 86 -23.58 11.10 -14.28
CA PHE A 86 -23.24 10.86 -12.87
C PHE A 86 -22.61 9.49 -12.65
N ALA A 87 -23.09 8.44 -13.34
CA ALA A 87 -22.50 7.11 -13.26
C ALA A 87 -21.08 7.10 -13.82
N ALA A 88 -20.87 7.67 -15.01
CA ALA A 88 -19.54 7.78 -15.61
C ALA A 88 -18.56 8.54 -14.70
N LEU A 89 -18.99 9.65 -14.11
CA LEU A 89 -18.19 10.43 -13.17
C LEU A 89 -17.85 9.61 -11.91
N ALA A 90 -18.84 8.93 -11.32
CA ALA A 90 -18.63 8.11 -10.12
C ALA A 90 -17.65 6.94 -10.37
N TYR A 91 -17.78 6.25 -11.51
CA TYR A 91 -16.87 5.17 -11.89
C TYR A 91 -15.46 5.69 -12.17
N PHE A 92 -15.33 6.85 -12.82
CA PHE A 92 -14.03 7.47 -13.07
C PHE A 92 -13.34 7.90 -11.77
N VAL A 93 -14.06 8.59 -10.89
CA VAL A 93 -13.54 9.05 -9.58
C VAL A 93 -13.14 7.86 -8.71
N SER A 94 -13.97 6.82 -8.62
CA SER A 94 -13.64 5.61 -7.85
C SER A 94 -12.40 4.90 -8.40
N GLY A 95 -12.28 4.76 -9.72
CA GLY A 95 -11.08 4.20 -10.34
C GLY A 95 -9.82 5.00 -10.05
N LEU A 96 -9.89 6.33 -10.15
CA LEU A 96 -8.76 7.21 -9.84
C LEU A 96 -8.37 7.13 -8.36
N PHE A 97 -9.35 7.10 -7.46
CA PHE A 97 -9.15 6.97 -6.03
C PHE A 97 -8.42 5.67 -5.67
N VAL A 98 -8.86 4.53 -6.23
CA VAL A 98 -8.17 3.24 -6.02
C VAL A 98 -6.73 3.28 -6.55
N THR A 99 -6.53 3.86 -7.74
CA THR A 99 -5.18 3.99 -8.32
C THR A 99 -4.26 4.80 -7.41
N GLY A 100 -4.75 5.93 -6.90
CA GLY A 100 -4.02 6.78 -5.97
C GLY A 100 -3.73 6.08 -4.64
N LEU A 101 -4.73 5.40 -4.08
CA LEU A 101 -4.61 4.67 -2.81
C LEU A 101 -3.59 3.54 -2.89
N VAL A 102 -3.65 2.73 -3.96
CA VAL A 102 -2.70 1.62 -4.16
C VAL A 102 -1.27 2.14 -4.30
N ARG A 103 -1.06 3.21 -5.08
CA ARG A 103 0.27 3.83 -5.24
C ARG A 103 0.80 4.38 -3.92
N ASN A 104 -0.02 5.12 -3.19
CA ASN A 104 0.36 5.69 -1.91
C ASN A 104 0.71 4.60 -0.88
N HIS A 105 -0.09 3.53 -0.82
CA HIS A 105 0.16 2.40 0.06
C HIS A 105 1.46 1.65 -0.28
N GLU A 106 1.76 1.44 -1.57
CA GLU A 106 3.03 0.85 -1.98
C GLU A 106 4.23 1.73 -1.60
N GLN A 107 4.12 3.04 -1.76
CA GLN A 107 5.17 3.99 -1.35
C GLN A 107 5.39 3.97 0.17
N ALA A 108 4.31 4.00 0.95
CA ALA A 108 4.38 3.93 2.40
C ALA A 108 5.06 2.64 2.88
N ILE A 109 4.70 1.49 2.31
CA ILE A 109 5.34 0.21 2.66
C ILE A 109 6.82 0.19 2.29
N ARG A 110 7.19 0.73 1.12
CA ARG A 110 8.61 0.82 0.73
C ARG A 110 9.40 1.68 1.71
N HIS A 111 8.84 2.81 2.13
CA HIS A 111 9.47 3.71 3.08
C HIS A 111 9.69 3.04 4.44
N VAL A 112 8.66 2.37 4.98
CA VAL A 112 8.77 1.62 6.24
C VAL A 112 9.84 0.52 6.16
N ARG A 113 9.88 -0.24 5.05
CA ARG A 113 10.89 -1.29 4.85
C ARG A 113 12.31 -0.73 4.78
N GLN A 114 12.49 0.42 4.15
CA GLN A 114 13.79 1.07 4.05
C GLN A 114 14.28 1.50 5.44
N ILE A 115 13.42 2.15 6.23
CA ILE A 115 13.74 2.55 7.61
C ILE A 115 14.11 1.33 8.46
N GLN A 116 13.34 0.23 8.36
CA GLN A 116 13.65 -1.00 9.10
C GLN A 116 15.03 -1.57 8.72
N THR A 117 15.38 -1.53 7.44
CA THR A 117 16.68 -2.03 6.95
C THR A 117 17.83 -1.14 7.43
N GLU A 118 17.65 0.18 7.41
CA GLU A 118 18.63 1.14 7.91
C GLU A 118 18.83 1.00 9.42
N GLN A 119 17.75 0.85 10.18
CA GLN A 119 17.79 0.62 11.63
C GLN A 119 18.51 -0.68 11.97
N GLN A 120 18.26 -1.76 11.22
CA GLN A 120 18.93 -3.04 11.44
C GLN A 120 20.44 -2.93 11.19
N ARG A 121 20.85 -2.33 10.06
CA ARG A 121 22.28 -2.11 9.76
C ARG A 121 22.96 -1.23 10.80
N ARG A 122 22.27 -0.19 11.27
CA ARG A 122 22.79 0.69 12.32
C ARG A 122 23.02 -0.08 13.62
N ARG A 123 22.06 -0.90 14.04
CA ARG A 123 22.19 -1.75 15.23
C ARG A 123 23.33 -2.74 15.12
N GLU A 124 23.47 -3.41 13.98
CA GLU A 124 24.57 -4.34 13.72
C GLU A 124 25.94 -3.64 13.81
N ALA A 125 26.06 -2.43 13.24
CA ALA A 125 27.28 -1.64 13.34
C ALA A 125 27.57 -1.16 14.78
N GLU A 126 26.55 -0.69 15.50
CA GLU A 126 26.68 -0.29 16.92
C GLU A 126 27.09 -1.48 17.79
N GLU A 127 26.54 -2.67 17.55
CA GLU A 127 26.89 -3.90 18.27
C GLU A 127 28.32 -4.35 17.94
N GLN A 128 28.73 -4.31 16.68
CA GLN A 128 30.12 -4.60 16.29
C GLN A 128 31.11 -3.64 16.95
N LEU A 129 30.83 -2.34 16.95
CA LEU A 129 31.65 -1.34 17.63
C LEU A 129 31.73 -1.60 19.14
N ARG A 130 30.59 -1.94 19.76
CA ARG A 130 30.55 -2.29 21.18
C ARG A 130 31.41 -3.51 21.48
N VAL A 131 31.30 -4.57 20.68
CA VAL A 131 32.11 -5.79 20.84
C VAL A 131 33.61 -5.48 20.71
N LEU A 132 34.00 -4.64 19.74
CA LEU A 132 35.39 -4.20 19.58
C LEU A 132 35.88 -3.38 20.78
N ALA A 133 35.06 -2.47 21.31
CA ALA A 133 35.42 -1.69 22.49
C ALA A 133 35.56 -2.56 23.75
N GLU A 134 34.66 -3.53 23.95
CA GLU A 134 34.66 -4.45 25.10
C GLU A 134 35.82 -5.45 25.06
N SER A 135 36.21 -5.91 23.87
CA SER A 135 37.33 -6.83 23.69
C SER A 135 38.69 -6.14 23.60
N SER A 136 38.73 -4.81 23.54
CA SER A 136 39.97 -4.05 23.49
C SER A 136 40.81 -4.26 24.77
N PRO A 137 42.13 -4.50 24.64
CA PRO A 137 43.02 -4.59 25.79
C PRO A 137 43.29 -3.22 26.43
N ALA A 138 42.98 -2.11 25.75
CA ALA A 138 43.12 -0.77 26.30
C ALA A 138 41.92 -0.43 27.20
N ALA A 139 42.19 0.17 28.36
CA ALA A 139 41.14 0.71 29.23
C ALA A 139 40.48 1.91 28.54
N ILE A 140 39.18 1.81 28.25
CA ILE A 140 38.38 2.86 27.59
C ILE A 140 37.29 3.31 28.57
N LEU A 141 37.28 4.60 28.86
CA LEU A 141 36.23 5.29 29.61
C LEU A 141 35.59 6.35 28.72
N THR A 142 34.25 6.35 28.68
CA THR A 142 33.46 7.43 28.08
C THR A 142 32.90 8.27 29.21
N VAL A 143 33.18 9.57 29.19
CA VAL A 143 32.71 10.52 30.20
C VAL A 143 31.87 11.61 29.56
N ASP A 144 30.96 12.20 30.32
CA ASP A 144 30.22 13.39 29.90
C ASP A 144 31.06 14.68 30.07
N ALA A 145 30.46 15.83 29.73
CA ALA A 145 31.12 17.13 29.87
C ALA A 145 31.40 17.54 31.33
N ALA A 146 30.77 16.90 32.32
CA ALA A 146 30.99 17.12 33.75
C ALA A 146 32.02 16.14 34.35
N GLY A 147 32.51 15.18 33.57
CA GLY A 147 33.46 14.15 34.01
C GLY A 147 32.80 12.89 34.59
N THR A 148 31.48 12.75 34.50
CA THR A 148 30.75 11.56 34.95
C THR A 148 30.98 10.41 33.97
N VAL A 149 31.25 9.20 34.46
CA VAL A 149 31.45 8.02 33.61
C VAL A 149 30.12 7.54 33.03
N LEU A 150 30.00 7.58 31.70
CA LEU A 150 28.84 7.08 30.94
C LEU A 150 28.99 5.61 30.53
N ALA A 151 30.22 5.17 30.25
CA ALA A 151 30.53 3.79 29.88
C ALA A 151 31.99 3.46 30.17
N ALA A 152 32.26 2.20 30.55
CA ALA A 152 33.60 1.67 30.74
C ALA A 152 33.68 0.23 30.20
N ASN A 153 34.76 -0.09 29.48
CA ASN A 153 34.94 -1.44 28.96
C ASN A 153 35.54 -2.38 30.02
N VAL A 154 35.55 -3.70 29.74
CA VAL A 154 36.11 -4.72 30.66
C VAL A 154 37.55 -4.40 31.12
N ALA A 155 38.40 -3.90 30.21
CA ALA A 155 39.79 -3.55 30.55
C ALA A 155 39.87 -2.41 31.57
N ALA A 156 39.02 -1.38 31.46
CA ALA A 156 38.94 -0.29 32.43
C ALA A 156 38.47 -0.77 33.81
N HIS A 157 37.44 -1.63 33.86
CA HIS A 157 36.99 -2.25 35.12
C HIS A 157 38.10 -3.04 35.81
N ARG A 158 38.87 -3.82 35.06
CA ARG A 158 40.02 -4.58 35.60
C ARG A 158 41.13 -3.67 36.10
N LEU A 159 41.46 -2.61 35.36
CA LEU A 159 42.51 -1.67 35.73
C LEU A 159 42.15 -0.90 37.01
N LEU A 160 40.90 -0.45 37.12
CA LEU A 160 40.40 0.34 38.25
C LEU A 160 39.92 -0.51 39.44
N LEU A 161 39.93 -1.85 39.29
CA LEU A 161 39.47 -2.80 40.31
C LEU A 161 37.99 -2.60 40.73
N ILE A 162 37.15 -2.19 39.78
CA ILE A 162 35.72 -1.92 40.01
C ILE A 162 34.88 -3.10 39.50
N PRO A 163 33.96 -3.66 40.31
CA PRO A 163 33.06 -4.72 39.88
C PRO A 163 32.22 -4.32 38.67
N GLN A 164 31.96 -5.26 37.75
CA GLN A 164 31.11 -5.01 36.59
C GLN A 164 29.66 -4.77 37.05
N GLY A 165 29.16 -3.55 36.88
CA GLY A 165 27.80 -3.15 37.26
C GLY A 165 27.71 -2.07 38.34
N GLU A 166 28.82 -1.67 38.96
CA GLU A 166 28.88 -0.47 39.80
C GLU A 166 29.35 0.73 38.97
N THR A 167 28.49 1.75 38.87
CA THR A 167 28.83 3.06 38.29
C THR A 167 29.57 3.90 39.32
N LEU A 168 30.70 4.50 38.93
CA LEU A 168 31.38 5.55 39.70
C LEU A 168 30.54 6.83 39.77
#